data_AF-A0A3D3GYC1-F1
#
_entry.id   AF-A0A3D3GYC1-F1
#
_cell.length_a   1.000
_cell.length_b   1.000
_cell.length_c   1.000
_cell.angle_alpha   90.00
_cell.angle_beta   90.00
_cell.angle_gamma   90.00
#
_symmetry.space_group_name_H-M   'P 1'
#
loop_
_entity.id
_entity.type
_entity.pdbx_description
1 polymer ?
#
loop_
_entity_poly.entity_id
_entity_poly.type
_entity_poly.pdbx_seq_one_letter_code
_entity_poly.pdbx_strand_id
1 'polypeptide(L)'
;MNACQGAHWPDSDILEANSYLVSIVVHFNAMFKMLAKKRCDYSPRIIFERYAEQRITIQKYPNIILIDELILHYNFAIYYFVDKSNTVLAQRLEDGLNKALENGSLMELMRTNQLYKDLFSLEQWQNKRYFQLSNDILGSDLSLKNQQF
;
A
#
# COMPACT_ATOMS: atom_id res chain seq x y z
N MET A 1 13.97 -15.52 -0.40
CA MET A 1 12.55 -15.51 0.00
C MET A 1 11.72 -15.04 -1.19
N ASN A 2 10.50 -15.54 -1.33
CA ASN A 2 9.61 -15.29 -2.46
C ASN A 2 8.31 -14.64 -1.97
N ALA A 3 7.94 -13.50 -2.56
CA ALA A 3 6.72 -12.76 -2.25
C ALA A 3 5.53 -13.34 -3.03
N CYS A 4 4.38 -13.43 -2.40
CA CYS A 4 3.10 -13.64 -3.06
C CYS A 4 2.46 -12.26 -3.27
N GLN A 5 2.25 -11.85 -4.53
CA GLN A 5 1.71 -10.53 -4.83
C GLN A 5 0.67 -10.52 -5.96
N GLY A 6 -0.28 -9.58 -5.89
CA GLY A 6 -1.37 -9.43 -6.85
C GLY A 6 -0.92 -9.07 -8.26
N ALA A 7 -1.43 -9.76 -9.28
CA ALA A 7 -1.08 -9.54 -10.69
C ALA A 7 -1.45 -8.15 -11.24
N HIS A 8 -2.34 -7.44 -10.57
CA HIS A 8 -2.81 -6.11 -10.98
C HIS A 8 -2.36 -5.02 -10.01
N TRP A 9 -1.49 -5.37 -9.06
CA TRP A 9 -0.95 -4.42 -8.10
C TRP A 9 0.43 -3.97 -8.59
N PRO A 10 0.67 -2.65 -8.72
CA PRO A 10 1.96 -2.14 -9.14
C PRO A 10 3.11 -2.59 -8.22
N ASP A 11 2.78 -2.95 -6.97
CA ASP A 11 3.69 -3.54 -6.01
C ASP A 11 4.43 -4.78 -6.54
N SER A 12 3.79 -5.59 -7.40
CA SER A 12 4.45 -6.74 -8.04
C SER A 12 5.64 -6.29 -8.88
N ASP A 13 5.42 -5.30 -9.75
CA ASP A 13 6.44 -4.78 -10.65
C ASP A 13 7.55 -4.05 -9.86
N ILE A 14 7.19 -3.31 -8.80
CA ILE A 14 8.15 -2.64 -7.90
C ILE A 14 9.05 -3.68 -7.22
N LEU A 15 8.48 -4.77 -6.70
CA LEU A 15 9.24 -5.84 -6.06
C LEU A 15 10.21 -6.51 -7.06
N GLU A 16 9.75 -6.86 -8.25
CA GLU A 16 10.58 -7.47 -9.30
C GLU A 16 11.71 -6.54 -9.74
N ALA A 17 11.42 -5.25 -9.95
CA ALA A 17 12.42 -4.24 -10.30
C ALA A 17 13.51 -4.08 -9.22
N ASN A 18 13.16 -4.30 -7.94
CA ASN A 18 14.11 -4.31 -6.82
C ASN A 18 14.71 -5.71 -6.57
N SER A 19 14.69 -6.60 -7.57
CA SER A 19 15.30 -7.94 -7.54
C SER A 19 14.73 -8.90 -6.49
N TYR A 20 13.49 -8.67 -6.02
CA TYR A 20 12.79 -9.66 -5.21
C TYR A 20 12.19 -10.74 -6.11
N LEU A 21 12.14 -11.97 -5.59
CA LEU A 21 11.39 -13.04 -6.22
C LEU A 21 9.91 -12.83 -5.92
N VAL A 22 9.08 -12.84 -6.97
CA VAL A 22 7.63 -12.63 -6.85
C VAL A 22 6.88 -13.76 -7.55
N SER A 23 5.93 -14.33 -6.84
CA SER A 23 4.89 -15.17 -7.39
C SER A 23 3.64 -14.34 -7.62
N ILE A 24 3.36 -14.10 -8.89
CA ILE A 24 2.21 -13.33 -9.34
C ILE A 24 0.92 -14.14 -9.15
N VAL A 25 -0.04 -13.55 -8.43
CA VAL A 25 -1.32 -14.19 -8.08
C VAL A 25 -2.49 -13.35 -8.61
N VAL A 26 -3.32 -13.94 -9.46
CA VAL A 26 -4.46 -13.24 -10.07
C VAL A 26 -5.61 -13.04 -9.07
N HIS A 27 -5.85 -14.02 -8.20
CA HIS A 27 -6.97 -13.98 -7.26
C HIS A 27 -6.50 -13.70 -5.83
N PHE A 28 -7.04 -12.65 -5.23
CA PHE A 28 -6.76 -12.25 -3.85
C PHE A 28 -6.81 -13.42 -2.84
N ASN A 29 -7.90 -14.18 -2.84
CA ASN A 29 -8.08 -15.32 -1.93
C ASN A 29 -7.07 -16.46 -2.17
N ALA A 30 -6.55 -16.59 -3.39
CA ALA A 30 -5.54 -17.60 -3.71
C ALA A 30 -4.17 -17.24 -3.12
N MET A 31 -3.89 -15.96 -2.91
CA MET A 31 -2.62 -15.47 -2.38
C MET A 31 -2.35 -16.00 -0.97
N PHE A 32 -3.35 -15.87 -0.07
CA PHE A 32 -3.26 -16.44 1.27
C PHE A 32 -3.20 -17.97 1.26
N LYS A 33 -3.92 -18.62 0.33
CA LYS A 33 -3.84 -20.07 0.17
C LYS A 33 -2.43 -20.52 -0.26
N MET A 34 -1.75 -19.76 -1.11
CA MET A 34 -0.38 -20.02 -1.54
C MET A 34 0.60 -19.84 -0.39
N LEU A 35 0.46 -18.76 0.39
CA LEU A 35 1.25 -18.51 1.59
C LEU A 35 1.06 -19.63 2.63
N ALA A 36 -0.19 -19.99 2.93
CA ALA A 36 -0.50 -21.08 3.86
C ALA A 36 0.08 -22.44 3.42
N LYS A 37 0.19 -22.66 2.10
CA LYS A 37 0.77 -23.87 1.49
C LYS A 37 2.28 -23.76 1.26
N LYS A 38 2.95 -22.71 1.76
CA LYS A 38 4.39 -22.48 1.59
C LYS A 38 4.85 -22.45 0.12
N ARG A 39 3.97 -21.98 -0.79
CA ARG A 39 4.33 -21.71 -2.19
C ARG A 39 5.01 -20.34 -2.35
N CYS A 40 4.84 -19.48 -1.34
CA CYS A 40 5.56 -18.23 -1.13
C CYS A 40 5.94 -18.16 0.34
N ASP A 41 6.87 -17.25 0.68
CA ASP A 41 7.36 -17.06 2.04
C ASP A 41 6.65 -15.90 2.75
N TYR A 42 6.22 -14.87 2.02
CA TYR A 42 5.54 -13.69 2.58
C TYR A 42 4.61 -13.03 1.55
N SER A 43 3.74 -12.13 2.01
CA SER A 43 2.88 -11.30 1.15
C SER A 43 2.82 -9.89 1.77
N PRO A 44 3.51 -8.89 1.19
CA PRO A 44 3.50 -7.52 1.71
C PRO A 44 2.10 -6.92 1.66
N ARG A 45 1.73 -6.17 2.70
CA ARG A 45 0.44 -5.45 2.80
C ARG A 45 0.66 -4.02 3.23
N ILE A 46 -0.28 -3.15 2.86
CA ILE A 46 -0.28 -1.77 3.34
C ILE A 46 -0.62 -1.78 4.83
N ILE A 47 0.07 -0.94 5.61
CA ILE A 47 0.03 -0.92 7.08
C ILE A 47 -1.41 -0.90 7.62
N PHE A 48 -2.29 -0.08 7.05
CA PHE A 48 -3.65 0.10 7.55
C PHE A 48 -4.63 -1.02 7.14
N GLU A 49 -4.28 -1.88 6.17
CA GLU A 49 -5.13 -3.01 5.77
C GLU A 49 -4.96 -4.21 6.69
N ARG A 50 -3.86 -4.25 7.45
CA ARG A 50 -3.39 -5.43 8.19
C ARG A 50 -4.45 -6.05 9.10
N TYR A 51 -5.18 -5.27 9.88
CA TYR A 51 -6.04 -5.82 10.93
C TYR A 51 -7.37 -6.34 10.40
N ALA A 52 -7.94 -5.70 9.38
CA ALA A 52 -9.14 -6.17 8.74
C ALA A 52 -8.89 -7.52 8.04
N GLU A 53 -7.76 -7.62 7.34
CA GLU A 53 -7.39 -8.82 6.59
C GLU A 53 -6.88 -9.94 7.49
N GLN A 54 -6.10 -9.61 8.53
CA GLN A 54 -5.56 -10.60 9.46
C GLN A 54 -6.68 -11.40 10.15
N ARG A 55 -7.75 -10.74 10.61
CA ARG A 55 -8.85 -11.43 11.31
C ARG A 55 -9.48 -12.51 10.43
N ILE A 56 -9.74 -12.19 9.17
CA ILE A 56 -10.34 -13.11 8.21
C ILE A 56 -9.34 -14.19 7.79
N THR A 57 -8.08 -13.80 7.60
CA THR A 57 -7.01 -14.70 7.13
C THR A 57 -6.63 -15.72 8.19
N ILE A 58 -6.41 -15.32 9.44
CA ILE A 58 -6.01 -16.23 10.53
C ILE A 58 -7.10 -17.25 10.84
N GLN A 59 -8.38 -16.84 10.81
CA GLN A 59 -9.50 -17.78 11.01
C GLN A 59 -9.48 -18.92 9.98
N LYS A 60 -9.07 -18.62 8.75
CA LYS A 60 -9.03 -19.60 7.64
C LYS A 60 -7.69 -20.32 7.51
N TYR A 61 -6.59 -19.66 7.87
CA TYR A 61 -5.22 -20.10 7.70
C TYR A 61 -4.40 -19.78 8.97
N PRO A 62 -4.56 -20.58 10.06
CA PRO A 62 -3.96 -20.28 11.35
C PRO A 62 -2.43 -20.35 11.38
N ASN A 63 -1.81 -20.90 10.32
CA ASN A 63 -0.37 -20.97 10.15
C ASN A 63 0.24 -19.71 9.51
N ILE A 64 -0.58 -18.72 9.13
CA ILE A 64 -0.12 -17.41 8.68
C ILE A 64 -0.05 -16.48 9.90
N ILE A 65 1.08 -15.80 10.05
CA ILE A 65 1.28 -14.79 11.09
C ILE A 65 1.46 -13.42 10.46
N LEU A 66 1.08 -12.38 11.20
CA LEU A 66 1.40 -11.00 10.84
C LEU A 66 2.78 -10.65 11.39
N ILE A 67 3.62 -10.02 10.57
CA ILE A 67 4.93 -9.48 10.96
C ILE A 67 4.93 -7.99 10.63
N ASP A 68 5.11 -7.14 11.62
CA ASP A 68 5.17 -5.68 11.46
C ASP A 68 6.55 -5.08 11.82
N GLU A 69 7.53 -5.95 12.05
CA GLU A 69 8.91 -5.60 12.35
C GLU A 69 9.72 -5.26 11.09
N LEU A 70 9.23 -5.74 9.93
CA LEU A 70 9.86 -5.60 8.62
C LEU A 70 8.95 -4.76 7.72
N ILE A 71 9.44 -3.64 7.23
CA ILE A 71 8.68 -2.72 6.38
C ILE A 71 9.39 -2.56 5.04
N LEU A 72 8.67 -2.78 3.95
CA LEU A 72 9.10 -2.37 2.62
C LEU A 72 8.71 -0.89 2.45
N HIS A 73 9.69 -0.05 2.11
CA HIS A 73 9.48 1.40 2.00
C HIS A 73 9.89 1.89 0.62
N TYR A 74 8.94 2.49 -0.08
CA TYR A 74 9.13 3.12 -1.38
C TYR A 74 8.10 4.24 -1.55
N ASN A 75 8.45 5.22 -2.37
CA ASN A 75 7.52 6.27 -2.73
C ASN A 75 6.40 5.67 -3.57
N PHE A 76 5.16 5.98 -3.23
CA PHE A 76 4.00 5.54 -3.96
C PHE A 76 2.98 6.66 -3.99
N ALA A 77 2.40 6.92 -5.17
CA ALA A 77 1.41 7.97 -5.34
C ALA A 77 0.04 7.34 -5.59
N ILE A 78 -0.96 7.83 -4.86
CA ILE A 78 -2.36 7.44 -5.02
C ILE A 78 -3.06 8.58 -5.76
N TYR A 79 -3.69 8.25 -6.90
CA TYR A 79 -4.38 9.21 -7.74
C TYR A 79 -5.87 8.92 -7.82
N TYR A 80 -6.66 9.98 -7.93
CA TYR A 80 -8.03 9.90 -8.39
C TYR A 80 -8.07 10.04 -9.90
N PHE A 81 -8.76 9.12 -10.57
CA PHE A 81 -8.94 9.15 -12.02
C PHE A 81 -10.37 9.54 -12.38
N VAL A 82 -10.51 10.38 -13.39
CA VAL A 82 -11.80 10.78 -13.98
C VAL A 82 -11.77 10.55 -15.49
N ASP A 83 -12.93 10.67 -16.14
CA ASP A 83 -13.00 10.64 -17.59
C ASP A 83 -12.11 11.75 -18.21
N LYS A 84 -11.37 11.43 -19.27
CA LYS A 84 -10.41 12.35 -19.91
C LYS A 84 -11.07 13.65 -20.40
N SER A 85 -12.35 13.61 -20.76
CA SER A 85 -13.09 14.79 -21.22
C SER A 85 -13.64 15.64 -20.08
N ASN A 86 -13.69 15.11 -18.85
CA ASN A 86 -14.27 15.79 -17.70
C ASN A 86 -13.23 16.58 -16.91
N THR A 87 -12.60 17.56 -17.58
CA THR A 87 -11.57 18.41 -17.00
C THR A 87 -12.09 19.26 -15.84
N VAL A 88 -13.37 19.63 -15.86
CA VAL A 88 -14.02 20.37 -14.77
C VAL A 88 -14.05 19.56 -13.48
N LEU A 89 -14.38 18.26 -13.55
CA LEU A 89 -14.35 17.40 -12.37
C LEU A 89 -12.92 17.17 -11.88
N ALA A 90 -11.97 16.97 -12.79
CA ALA A 90 -10.55 16.83 -12.46
C ALA A 90 -10.07 18.02 -11.62
N GLN A 91 -10.27 19.25 -12.11
CA GLN A 91 -9.86 20.46 -11.41
C GLN A 91 -10.54 20.60 -10.05
N ARG A 92 -11.85 20.31 -9.97
CA ARG A 92 -12.59 20.41 -8.70
C ARG A 92 -12.08 19.43 -7.65
N LEU A 93 -11.75 18.21 -8.06
CA LEU A 93 -11.16 17.22 -7.15
C LEU A 93 -9.77 17.64 -6.69
N GLU A 94 -8.93 18.08 -7.62
CA GLU A 94 -7.57 18.54 -7.32
C GLU A 94 -7.58 19.74 -6.34
N ASP A 95 -8.36 20.78 -6.64
CA ASP A 95 -8.49 21.96 -5.78
C ASP A 95 -9.03 21.60 -4.39
N GLY A 96 -10.02 20.71 -4.35
CA GLY A 96 -10.66 20.28 -3.10
C GLY A 96 -9.69 19.48 -2.22
N LEU A 97 -8.96 18.55 -2.81
CA LEU A 97 -7.97 17.72 -2.11
C LEU A 97 -6.78 18.57 -1.64
N ASN A 98 -6.28 19.49 -2.47
CA ASN A 98 -5.21 20.41 -2.09
C ASN A 98 -5.63 21.31 -0.93
N LYS A 99 -6.85 21.88 -0.96
CA LYS A 99 -7.38 22.64 0.19
C LYS A 99 -7.50 21.81 1.45
N ALA A 100 -7.97 20.57 1.34
CA ALA A 100 -8.12 19.65 2.48
C ALA A 100 -6.76 19.22 3.05
N LEU A 101 -5.72 19.15 2.23
CA LEU A 101 -4.35 18.90 2.65
C LEU A 101 -3.79 20.14 3.36
N GLU A 102 -3.86 21.31 2.72
CA GLU A 102 -3.33 22.58 3.23
C GLU A 102 -3.95 22.99 4.57
N ASN A 103 -5.26 22.80 4.75
CA ASN A 103 -5.95 23.14 5.99
C ASN A 103 -5.95 22.00 7.02
N GLY A 104 -5.33 20.86 6.72
CA GLY A 104 -5.19 19.71 7.61
C GLY A 104 -6.45 18.84 7.78
N SER A 105 -7.58 19.16 7.13
CA SER A 105 -8.81 18.37 7.28
C SER A 105 -8.67 16.94 6.74
N LEU A 106 -7.83 16.74 5.73
CA LEU A 106 -7.53 15.40 5.22
C LEU A 106 -6.78 14.56 6.26
N MET A 107 -5.77 15.15 6.92
CA MET A 107 -5.02 14.48 7.97
C MET A 107 -5.90 14.16 9.19
N GLU A 108 -6.81 15.06 9.55
CA GLU A 108 -7.77 14.81 10.61
C GLU A 108 -8.76 13.70 10.27
N LEU A 109 -9.25 13.68 9.02
CA LEU A 109 -10.08 12.59 8.51
C LEU A 109 -9.33 11.26 8.61
N MET A 110 -8.07 11.20 8.20
CA MET A 110 -7.28 9.97 8.30
C MET A 110 -7.08 9.53 9.76
N ARG A 111 -6.78 10.45 10.68
CA ARG A 111 -6.61 10.10 12.10
C ARG A 111 -7.87 9.55 12.74
N THR A 112 -9.03 10.08 12.36
CA THR A 112 -10.34 9.72 12.93
C THR A 112 -11.02 8.55 12.21
N ASN A 113 -10.59 8.22 10.99
CA ASN A 113 -11.17 7.14 10.21
C ASN A 113 -10.72 5.76 10.72
N GLN A 114 -11.70 4.87 10.92
CA GLN A 114 -11.48 3.52 11.45
C GLN A 114 -10.49 2.67 10.64
N LEU A 115 -10.37 2.90 9.32
CA LEU A 115 -9.43 2.20 8.46
C LEU A 115 -7.98 2.60 8.77
N TYR A 116 -7.74 3.90 8.98
CA TYR A 116 -6.41 4.47 9.09
C TYR A 116 -5.94 4.67 10.54
N LYS A 117 -6.83 4.58 11.53
CA LYS A 117 -6.49 4.84 12.93
C LYS A 117 -5.25 4.07 13.41
N ASP A 118 -5.06 2.85 12.91
CA ASP A 118 -3.99 1.94 13.32
C ASP A 118 -2.63 2.29 12.67
N LEU A 119 -2.63 3.20 11.70
CA LEU A 119 -1.43 3.84 11.17
C LEU A 119 -0.86 4.86 12.16
N PHE A 120 -1.73 5.50 12.97
CA PHE A 120 -1.34 6.53 13.91
C PHE A 120 -1.12 5.97 15.33
N SER A 121 -0.21 6.52 16.13
CA SER A 121 0.72 7.60 15.80
C SER A 121 1.87 7.11 14.90
N LEU A 122 2.43 7.96 14.04
CA LEU A 122 3.42 7.53 13.03
C LEU A 122 4.77 7.12 13.67
N GLU A 123 5.05 7.62 14.87
CA GLU A 123 6.28 7.36 15.62
C GLU A 123 6.45 5.88 15.97
N GLN A 124 5.35 5.12 16.06
CA GLN A 124 5.41 3.67 16.35
C GLN A 124 6.17 2.88 15.27
N TRP A 125 6.33 3.45 14.07
CA TRP A 125 6.98 2.81 12.93
C TRP A 125 8.47 3.14 12.82
N GLN A 126 8.94 4.22 13.44
CA GLN A 126 10.29 4.76 13.24
C GLN A 126 11.42 3.77 13.61
N ASN A 127 11.18 2.90 14.59
CA ASN A 127 12.18 1.94 15.08
C ASN A 127 12.08 0.56 14.40
N LYS A 128 11.23 0.41 13.38
CA LYS A 128 11.09 -0.83 12.62
C LYS A 128 12.24 -0.99 11.62
N ARG A 129 12.45 -2.22 11.13
CA ARG A 129 13.47 -2.48 10.11
C ARG A 129 12.90 -2.20 8.73
N TYR A 130 13.47 -1.21 8.07
CA TYR A 130 13.09 -0.81 6.71
C TYR A 130 13.96 -1.50 5.65
N PHE A 131 13.32 -1.95 4.58
CA PHE A 131 13.94 -2.30 3.31
C PHE A 131 13.54 -1.22 2.31
N GLN A 132 14.50 -0.41 1.89
CA GLN A 132 14.28 0.66 0.95
C GLN A 132 14.20 0.09 -0.47
N LEU A 133 13.13 0.41 -1.18
CA LEU A 133 12.93 0.06 -2.57
C LEU A 133 12.89 1.35 -3.42
N SER A 134 13.36 1.23 -4.65
CA SER A 134 13.16 2.21 -5.71
C SER A 134 11.78 2.01 -6.34
N ASN A 135 11.11 3.09 -6.74
CA ASN A 135 9.89 3.00 -7.52
C ASN A 135 9.98 3.95 -8.71
N ASP A 136 10.61 3.46 -9.78
CA ASP A 136 10.82 4.21 -11.03
C ASP A 136 9.65 4.02 -12.01
N ILE A 137 8.63 3.26 -11.62
CA ILE A 137 7.41 3.03 -12.43
C ILE A 137 6.54 4.29 -12.48
N LEU A 138 6.72 5.20 -11.52
CA LEU A 138 6.18 6.55 -11.58
C LEU A 138 6.88 7.29 -12.75
N GLY A 139 6.21 7.33 -13.90
CA GLY A 139 6.71 8.05 -15.07
C GLY A 139 7.06 9.50 -14.72
N SER A 140 8.04 10.07 -15.44
CA SER A 140 8.64 11.39 -15.16
C SER A 140 7.66 12.56 -15.02
N ASP A 141 6.43 12.42 -15.55
CA ASP A 141 5.35 13.41 -15.49
C ASP A 141 4.57 13.37 -14.15
N LEU A 142 4.49 12.19 -13.53
CA LEU A 142 3.81 11.97 -12.24
C LEU A 142 4.67 12.35 -11.03
N SER A 143 5.59 13.30 -11.25
CA SER A 143 6.60 13.72 -10.28
C SER A 143 6.03 13.90 -8.89
N LEU A 144 6.71 13.33 -7.88
CA LEU A 144 6.46 13.44 -6.44
C LEU A 144 6.64 14.87 -5.90
N LYS A 145 6.40 15.90 -6.72
CA LYS A 145 6.61 17.32 -6.40
C LYS A 145 5.80 17.78 -5.18
N ASN A 146 4.74 17.05 -4.84
CA ASN A 146 3.91 17.29 -3.66
C ASN A 146 4.11 16.22 -2.57
N GLN A 147 5.34 15.76 -2.36
CA GLN A 147 5.67 15.00 -1.14
C GLN A 147 5.53 15.93 0.07
N GLN A 148 4.37 15.89 0.70
CA GLN A 148 4.23 16.29 2.09
C GLN A 148 4.09 15.00 2.88
N PHE A 149 5.02 14.84 3.84
CA PHE A 149 5.30 13.68 4.69
C PHE A 149 6.24 12.63 4.10
#